data_AF-A0A6J4I9P1-F1
#
_entry.id   AF-A0A6J4I9P1-F1
#
_cell.length_a   1.000
_cell.length_b   1.000
_cell.length_c   1.000
_cell.angle_alpha   90.00
_cell.angle_beta   90.00
_cell.angle_gamma   90.00
#
_symmetry.space_group_name_H-M   'P 1'
#
loop_
_entity.id
_entity.type
_entity.pdbx_description
1 polymer ?
#
loop_
_entity_poly.entity_id
_entity_poly.type
_entity_poly.pdbx_seq_one_letter_code
_entity_poly.pdbx_strand_id
1 'polypeptide(L)'
;VCGCGGLAETAGDPYRHLSDKSRQAWRWEVAIIYPVLGFIIITTLVLWINSSMGGGLLGNLSSGFAQTYGFFIGAMFSGVIGVGFYPIMGSRVWCRFGCPMAAYLGILQKHLSRFRITTNGGQCISCGNCSTYCEMGIDVRWYAQQGKPIIRSSCVGCGMCATVCPRGVLNLENGPQEGRYQGSTLISPESLRIL
;
A
#
# COMPACT_ATOMS: atom_id res chain seq x y z
N VAL A 1 -10.43 11.87 0.83
CA VAL A 1 -8.95 11.68 0.76
C VAL A 1 -8.38 11.90 2.16
N CYS A 2 -7.42 11.10 2.64
CA CYS A 2 -6.71 11.39 3.91
C CYS A 2 -5.83 12.63 3.72
N GLY A 3 -5.64 13.46 4.75
CA GLY A 3 -4.68 14.58 4.69
C GLY A 3 -3.27 14.11 4.30
N CYS A 4 -2.84 12.98 4.85
CA CYS A 4 -1.60 12.29 4.50
C CYS A 4 -1.50 11.87 3.03
N GLY A 5 -2.62 11.48 2.42
CA GLY A 5 -2.69 11.12 1.01
C GLY A 5 -2.66 12.34 0.10
N GLY A 6 -3.42 13.39 0.46
CA GLY A 6 -3.39 14.66 -0.29
C GLY A 6 -2.00 15.30 -0.30
N LEU A 7 -1.28 15.23 0.82
CA LEU A 7 0.10 15.68 0.92
C LEU A 7 1.05 14.88 0.02
N ALA A 8 0.87 13.56 -0.03
CA ALA A 8 1.67 12.69 -0.89
C ALA A 8 1.42 12.98 -2.38
N GLU A 9 0.19 13.30 -2.77
CA GLU A 9 -0.14 13.69 -4.15
C GLU A 9 0.40 15.09 -4.50
N THR A 10 0.40 16.01 -3.55
CA THR A 10 0.81 17.40 -3.81
C THR A 10 2.34 17.57 -3.78
N ALA A 11 3.02 16.93 -2.84
CA ALA A 11 4.46 17.12 -2.59
C ALA A 11 5.30 15.86 -2.89
N GLY A 12 4.70 14.67 -2.84
CA GLY A 12 5.42 13.40 -3.01
C GLY A 12 5.50 12.90 -4.46
N ASP A 13 4.59 13.31 -5.34
CA ASP A 13 4.50 12.80 -6.71
C ASP A 13 5.79 12.94 -7.55
N PRO A 14 6.56 14.05 -7.49
CA PRO A 14 7.84 14.17 -8.19
C PRO A 14 8.85 13.08 -7.80
N TYR A 15 8.77 12.58 -6.56
CA TYR A 15 9.71 11.61 -6.00
C TYR A 15 9.27 10.16 -6.22
N ARG A 16 8.15 9.89 -6.91
CA ARG A 16 7.62 8.52 -7.08
C ARG A 16 8.64 7.51 -7.62
N HIS A 17 9.56 7.98 -8.47
CA HIS A 17 10.59 7.18 -9.10
C HIS A 17 11.65 6.64 -8.12
N LEU A 18 11.81 7.29 -6.97
CA LEU A 18 12.73 6.91 -5.90
C LEU A 18 12.19 5.79 -4.99
N SER A 19 10.90 5.45 -5.13
CA SER A 19 10.28 4.39 -4.34
C SER A 19 11.01 3.05 -4.51
N ASP A 20 11.52 2.48 -3.41
CA ASP A 20 12.20 1.18 -3.46
C ASP A 20 11.21 0.05 -3.74
N LYS A 21 11.47 -0.71 -4.80
CA LYS A 21 10.62 -1.81 -5.29
C LYS A 21 11.19 -3.18 -4.94
N SER A 22 12.30 -3.21 -4.19
CA SER A 22 12.98 -4.42 -3.78
C SER A 22 12.08 -5.34 -2.94
N ARG A 23 12.41 -6.64 -2.94
CA ARG A 23 11.74 -7.60 -2.05
C ARG A 23 12.03 -7.31 -0.58
N GLN A 24 13.15 -6.65 -0.27
CA GLN A 24 13.48 -6.27 1.11
C GLN A 24 12.53 -5.16 1.59
N ALA A 25 12.29 -4.12 0.79
CA ALA A 25 11.31 -3.08 1.09
C ALA A 25 9.91 -3.67 1.32
N TRP A 26 9.52 -4.69 0.56
CA TRP A 26 8.26 -5.40 0.81
C TRP A 26 8.21 -6.12 2.16
N ARG A 27 9.31 -6.78 2.57
CA ARG A 27 9.36 -7.43 3.88
C ARG A 27 9.22 -6.41 5.00
N TRP A 28 9.86 -5.25 4.87
CA TRP A 28 9.71 -4.14 5.81
C TRP A 28 8.30 -3.56 5.84
N GLU A 29 7.66 -3.40 4.68
CA GLU A 29 6.26 -2.97 4.55
C GLU A 29 5.34 -3.84 5.42
N VAL A 30 5.43 -5.17 5.26
CA VAL A 30 4.63 -6.13 6.02
C VAL A 30 5.04 -6.18 7.50
N ALA A 31 6.34 -6.12 7.78
CA ALA A 31 6.88 -6.21 9.13
C ALA A 31 6.51 -5.00 10.00
N ILE A 32 6.30 -3.82 9.43
CA ILE A 32 5.95 -2.61 10.18
C ILE A 32 4.43 -2.44 10.27
N ILE A 33 3.69 -2.63 9.17
CA ILE A 33 2.30 -2.22 9.09
C ILE A 33 1.36 -3.03 9.99
N TYR A 34 1.57 -4.35 10.11
CA TYR A 34 0.71 -5.22 10.92
C TYR A 34 0.96 -5.08 12.43
N PRO A 35 2.20 -4.97 12.92
CA PRO A 35 2.44 -4.66 14.33
C PRO A 35 1.91 -3.28 14.76
N VAL A 36 2.04 -2.26 13.89
CA VAL A 36 1.46 -0.93 14.16
C VAL A 36 -0.06 -1.02 14.31
N LEU A 37 -0.73 -1.75 13.39
CA LEU A 37 -2.16 -2.01 13.50
C LEU A 37 -2.52 -2.75 14.79
N GLY A 38 -1.76 -3.80 15.15
CA GLY A 38 -1.95 -4.55 16.38
C GLY A 38 -1.79 -3.69 17.64
N PHE A 39 -0.77 -2.85 17.69
CA PHE A 39 -0.55 -1.92 18.79
C PHE A 39 -1.70 -0.92 18.96
N ILE A 40 -2.22 -0.38 17.87
CA ILE A 40 -3.38 0.55 17.89
C ILE A 40 -4.64 -0.17 18.39
N ILE A 41 -4.88 -1.40 17.95
CA ILE A 41 -6.03 -2.19 18.42
C ILE A 41 -5.91 -2.47 19.92
N ILE A 42 -4.73 -2.91 20.39
CA ILE A 42 -4.48 -3.20 21.81
C ILE A 42 -4.67 -1.95 22.67
N THR A 43 -4.05 -0.83 22.30
CA THR A 43 -4.18 0.43 23.05
C THR A 43 -5.63 0.92 23.08
N THR A 44 -6.35 0.81 21.96
CA THR A 44 -7.79 1.14 21.91
C THR A 44 -8.62 0.25 22.84
N LEU A 45 -8.36 -1.06 22.89
CA LEU A 45 -9.02 -1.99 23.79
C LEU A 45 -8.73 -1.67 25.27
N VAL A 46 -7.47 -1.38 25.60
CA VAL A 46 -7.06 -0.99 26.96
C VAL A 46 -7.76 0.29 27.40
N LEU A 47 -7.84 1.30 26.52
CA LEU A 47 -8.56 2.55 26.81
C LEU A 47 -10.06 2.31 27.02
N TRP A 48 -10.67 1.44 26.21
CA TRP A 48 -12.07 1.09 26.34
C TRP A 48 -12.37 0.37 27.67
N ILE A 49 -11.52 -0.59 28.06
CA ILE A 49 -11.61 -1.29 29.36
C ILE A 49 -11.44 -0.29 30.52
N ASN A 50 -10.44 0.59 30.47
CA ASN A 50 -10.22 1.60 31.49
C ASN A 50 -11.42 2.56 31.63
N SER A 51 -12.03 2.95 30.50
CA SER A 51 -13.27 3.74 30.50
C SER A 51 -14.44 2.99 31.12
N SER A 52 -14.56 1.69 30.87
CA SER A 52 -15.63 0.84 31.43
C SER A 52 -15.46 0.58 32.92
N MET A 53 -14.23 0.60 33.45
CA MET A 53 -13.92 0.36 34.87
C MET A 53 -13.88 1.65 35.72
N GLY A 54 -14.46 2.75 35.22
CA GLY A 54 -14.59 4.00 35.97
C GLY A 54 -13.30 4.83 36.07
N GLY A 55 -12.31 4.60 35.21
CA GLY A 55 -11.12 5.46 35.07
C GLY A 55 -10.02 5.28 36.14
N GLY A 56 -10.14 4.28 37.01
CA GLY A 56 -9.22 4.04 38.13
C GLY A 56 -7.78 3.67 37.76
N LEU A 57 -7.49 3.31 36.50
CA LEU A 57 -6.16 2.86 36.07
C LEU A 57 -5.29 4.00 35.51
N LEU A 58 -5.88 5.00 34.83
CA LEU A 58 -5.14 6.03 34.07
C LEU A 58 -5.58 7.49 34.32
N GLY A 59 -6.62 7.73 35.14
CA GLY A 59 -7.35 9.01 35.20
C GLY A 59 -6.53 10.25 35.59
N ASN A 60 -5.51 10.12 36.45
CA ASN A 60 -4.78 11.28 37.00
C ASN A 60 -3.51 11.70 36.23
N LEU A 61 -2.97 10.83 35.37
CA LEU A 61 -1.75 11.09 34.57
C LEU A 61 -2.05 11.40 33.10
N SER A 62 -3.30 11.20 32.65
CA SER A 62 -3.63 11.12 31.22
C SER A 62 -3.87 12.47 30.53
N SER A 63 -4.48 13.47 31.17
CA SER A 63 -4.98 14.64 30.44
C SER A 63 -3.88 15.58 29.93
N GLY A 64 -2.93 15.99 30.79
CA GLY A 64 -1.82 16.87 30.40
C GLY A 64 -0.76 16.19 29.53
N PHE A 65 -0.49 14.90 29.79
CA PHE A 65 0.47 14.13 29.00
C PHE A 65 -0.10 13.78 27.62
N ALA A 66 -1.40 13.48 27.50
CA ALA A 66 -2.03 13.18 26.21
C ALA A 66 -2.09 14.39 25.26
N GLN A 67 -2.34 15.60 25.76
CA GLN A 67 -2.34 16.80 24.91
C GLN A 67 -0.94 17.15 24.40
N THR A 68 0.07 17.09 25.27
CA THR A 68 1.46 17.33 24.90
C THR A 68 1.95 16.24 23.93
N TYR A 69 1.70 14.97 24.25
CA TYR A 69 2.00 13.84 23.38
C TYR A 69 1.30 13.94 22.02
N GLY A 70 0.01 14.29 21.99
CA GLY A 70 -0.76 14.46 20.75
C GLY A 70 -0.25 15.60 19.87
N PHE A 71 0.16 16.73 20.47
CA PHE A 71 0.76 17.85 19.73
C PHE A 71 2.13 17.48 19.15
N PHE A 72 3.03 16.88 19.94
CA PHE A 72 4.37 16.50 19.48
C PHE A 72 4.32 15.37 18.44
N ILE A 73 3.50 14.33 18.67
CA ILE A 73 3.30 13.25 17.69
C ILE A 73 2.63 13.80 16.43
N GLY A 74 1.59 14.64 16.57
CA GLY A 74 0.91 15.27 15.44
C GLY A 74 1.88 16.07 14.57
N ALA A 75 2.65 16.98 15.16
CA ALA A 75 3.61 17.83 14.44
C ALA A 75 4.79 17.05 13.86
N MET A 76 5.32 16.05 14.57
CA MET A 76 6.46 15.26 14.11
C MET A 76 6.08 14.27 13.00
N PHE A 77 4.91 13.63 13.08
CA PHE A 77 4.42 12.73 12.05
C PHE A 77 3.89 13.47 10.81
N SER A 78 3.26 14.65 10.95
CA SER A 78 2.80 15.44 9.80
C SER A 78 3.93 16.18 9.08
N GLY A 79 4.96 16.64 9.82
CA GLY A 79 6.09 17.39 9.26
C GLY A 79 7.25 16.50 8.81
N VAL A 80 7.92 15.85 9.77
CA VAL A 80 9.22 15.20 9.54
C VAL A 80 9.07 13.85 8.84
N ILE A 81 8.11 13.03 9.27
CA ILE A 81 7.89 11.69 8.70
C ILE A 81 7.10 11.76 7.38
N GLY A 82 6.13 12.69 7.30
CA GLY A 82 5.27 12.89 6.13
C GLY A 82 6.01 13.48 4.93
N VAL A 83 6.64 14.66 5.07
CA VAL A 83 7.22 15.40 3.94
C VAL A 83 8.73 15.17 3.80
N GLY A 84 9.44 15.04 4.92
CA GLY A 84 10.90 14.91 4.92
C GLY A 84 11.44 13.64 4.25
N PHE A 85 10.68 12.55 4.26
CA PHE A 85 11.11 11.28 3.67
C PHE A 85 10.78 11.14 2.18
N TYR A 86 9.96 12.01 1.59
CA TYR A 86 9.62 11.90 0.16
C TYR A 86 10.85 11.95 -0.77
N PRO A 87 11.82 12.85 -0.58
CA PRO A 87 13.01 12.91 -1.42
C PRO A 87 13.93 11.69 -1.31
N ILE A 88 13.75 10.81 -0.32
CA ILE A 88 14.65 9.68 -0.06
C ILE A 88 13.96 8.34 -0.38
N MET A 89 12.71 8.19 0.05
CA MET A 89 11.98 6.92 -0.01
C MET A 89 10.81 6.91 -1.01
N GLY A 90 10.58 8.04 -1.69
CA GLY A 90 9.59 8.18 -2.75
C GLY A 90 8.22 8.66 -2.30
N SER A 91 7.22 8.51 -3.16
CA SER A 91 5.85 8.94 -2.86
C SER A 91 5.21 8.01 -1.82
N ARG A 92 4.32 8.55 -0.97
CA ARG A 92 3.42 7.75 -0.10
C ARG A 92 4.12 6.80 0.88
N VAL A 93 5.32 7.15 1.35
CA VAL A 93 6.10 6.38 2.36
C VAL A 93 5.26 6.04 3.59
N TRP A 94 4.57 7.04 4.16
CA TRP A 94 3.68 6.82 5.30
C TRP A 94 2.55 5.84 5.00
N CYS A 95 1.86 6.02 3.86
CA CYS A 95 0.78 5.15 3.43
C CYS A 95 1.24 3.71 3.18
N ARG A 96 2.50 3.52 2.79
CA ARG A 96 3.09 2.20 2.52
C ARG A 96 3.55 1.50 3.81
N PHE A 97 4.27 2.17 4.69
CA PHE A 97 4.94 1.51 5.82
C PHE A 97 4.21 1.65 7.16
N GLY A 98 3.53 2.77 7.41
CA GLY A 98 3.05 3.13 8.76
C GLY A 98 1.54 3.33 8.90
N CYS A 99 0.80 3.45 7.79
CA CYS A 99 -0.62 3.76 7.84
C CYS A 99 -1.46 2.54 8.27
N PRO A 100 -2.09 2.56 9.46
CA PRO A 100 -2.92 1.44 9.91
C PRO A 100 -4.16 1.24 9.03
N MET A 101 -4.68 2.33 8.47
CA MET A 101 -5.80 2.28 7.53
C MET A 101 -5.42 1.55 6.24
N ALA A 102 -4.16 1.66 5.78
CA ALA A 102 -3.70 0.93 4.61
C ALA A 102 -3.61 -0.58 4.88
N ALA A 103 -3.19 -1.00 6.08
CA ALA A 103 -3.25 -2.42 6.46
C ALA A 103 -4.68 -2.94 6.50
N TYR A 104 -5.60 -2.20 7.14
CA TYR A 104 -7.01 -2.58 7.21
C TYR A 104 -7.64 -2.68 5.81
N LEU A 105 -7.45 -1.67 4.96
CA LEU A 105 -7.95 -1.67 3.59
C LEU A 105 -7.29 -2.76 2.74
N GLY A 106 -6.01 -3.07 2.94
CA GLY A 106 -5.34 -4.17 2.26
C GLY A 106 -5.94 -5.53 2.60
N ILE A 107 -6.31 -5.75 3.88
CA ILE A 107 -7.05 -6.96 4.30
C ILE A 107 -8.44 -6.98 3.67
N LEU A 108 -9.18 -5.87 3.77
CA LEU A 108 -10.53 -5.75 3.22
C LEU A 108 -10.54 -5.99 1.70
N GLN A 109 -9.59 -5.41 0.99
CA GLN A 109 -9.44 -5.55 -0.44
C GLN A 109 -9.06 -6.98 -0.82
N LYS A 110 -8.21 -7.64 -0.05
CA LYS A 110 -7.83 -9.05 -0.27
C LYS A 110 -9.05 -9.98 -0.23
N HIS A 111 -9.97 -9.75 0.70
CA HIS A 111 -11.10 -10.64 0.94
C HIS A 111 -12.39 -10.24 0.20
N LEU A 112 -12.68 -8.96 0.06
CA LEU A 112 -13.98 -8.49 -0.46
C LEU A 112 -13.90 -7.86 -1.86
N SER A 113 -12.74 -7.34 -2.28
CA SER A 113 -12.67 -6.59 -3.54
C SER A 113 -12.73 -7.50 -4.76
N ARG A 114 -13.50 -7.08 -5.76
CA ARG A 114 -13.59 -7.70 -7.10
C ARG A 114 -12.63 -7.06 -8.11
N PHE A 115 -12.07 -5.90 -7.77
CA PHE A 115 -11.14 -5.17 -8.62
C PHE A 115 -9.74 -5.78 -8.52
N ARG A 116 -9.13 -6.07 -9.67
CA ARG A 116 -7.76 -6.60 -9.75
C ARG A 116 -7.07 -6.10 -11.02
N ILE A 117 -5.74 -6.12 -10.97
CA ILE A 117 -4.92 -5.85 -12.14
C ILE A 117 -4.44 -7.18 -12.69
N THR A 118 -4.96 -7.54 -13.85
CA THR A 118 -4.55 -8.71 -14.63
C THR A 118 -3.48 -8.30 -15.64
N THR A 119 -2.77 -9.28 -16.16
CA THR A 119 -1.72 -9.10 -17.18
C THR A 119 -2.00 -10.08 -18.29
N ASN A 120 -1.75 -9.73 -19.55
CA ASN A 120 -1.81 -10.68 -20.67
C ASN A 120 -0.48 -11.46 -20.85
N GLY A 121 0.55 -11.14 -20.05
CA GLY A 121 1.82 -11.89 -19.93
C GLY A 121 2.75 -11.86 -21.15
N GLY A 122 2.27 -12.24 -22.34
CA GLY A 122 3.07 -12.49 -23.54
C GLY A 122 3.56 -11.25 -24.29
N GLN A 123 3.05 -10.05 -23.99
CA GLN A 123 3.37 -8.82 -24.74
C GLN A 123 4.24 -7.82 -23.96
N CYS A 124 4.77 -8.22 -22.80
CA CYS A 124 5.58 -7.35 -21.94
C CYS A 124 6.98 -7.13 -22.52
N ILE A 125 7.28 -5.91 -22.96
CA ILE A 125 8.61 -5.48 -23.44
C ILE A 125 9.54 -5.01 -22.30
N SER A 126 9.17 -5.21 -21.04
CA SER A 126 10.00 -4.88 -19.87
C SER A 126 10.42 -3.40 -19.73
N CYS A 127 9.70 -2.46 -20.35
CA CYS A 127 10.01 -1.01 -20.33
C CYS A 127 9.98 -0.36 -18.94
N GLY A 128 9.25 -0.93 -17.97
CA GLY A 128 9.25 -0.46 -16.58
C GLY A 128 8.34 0.73 -16.24
N ASN A 129 7.66 1.34 -17.23
CA ASN A 129 6.74 2.47 -16.99
C ASN A 129 5.69 2.14 -15.92
N CYS A 130 5.09 0.95 -15.96
CA CYS A 130 4.12 0.50 -14.96
C CYS A 130 4.66 0.52 -13.51
N SER A 131 5.93 0.17 -13.32
CA SER A 131 6.59 0.21 -12.00
C SER A 131 6.95 1.65 -11.60
N THR A 132 7.34 2.51 -12.54
CA THR A 132 7.73 3.90 -12.27
C THR A 132 6.55 4.79 -11.89
N TYR A 133 5.39 4.59 -12.53
CA TYR A 133 4.17 5.33 -12.23
C TYR A 133 3.35 4.73 -11.08
N CYS A 134 3.82 3.63 -10.47
CA CYS A 134 3.14 3.04 -9.32
C CYS A 134 3.42 3.88 -8.06
N GLU A 135 2.42 4.64 -7.64
CA GLU A 135 2.44 5.49 -6.44
C GLU A 135 2.74 4.73 -5.14
N MET A 136 2.49 3.41 -5.13
CA MET A 136 2.70 2.51 -3.98
C MET A 136 4.07 1.81 -4.03
N GLY A 137 4.91 2.08 -5.05
CA GLY A 137 6.25 1.51 -5.15
C GLY A 137 6.29 -0.01 -5.40
N ILE A 138 5.30 -0.54 -6.13
CA ILE A 138 5.23 -1.96 -6.47
C ILE A 138 6.05 -2.22 -7.75
N ASP A 139 6.81 -3.32 -7.80
CA ASP A 139 7.45 -3.77 -9.04
C ASP A 139 6.43 -4.46 -9.98
N VAL A 140 5.57 -3.66 -10.60
CA VAL A 140 4.52 -4.14 -11.52
C VAL A 140 5.12 -4.86 -12.74
N ARG A 141 6.26 -4.38 -13.24
CA ARG A 141 6.99 -5.00 -14.36
C ARG A 141 7.31 -6.47 -14.09
N TRP A 142 7.77 -6.81 -12.88
CA TRP A 142 8.07 -8.20 -12.50
C TRP A 142 6.84 -9.11 -12.57
N TYR A 143 5.67 -8.62 -12.16
CA TYR A 143 4.40 -9.33 -12.29
C TYR A 143 3.98 -9.49 -13.77
N ALA A 144 4.10 -8.41 -14.55
CA ALA A 144 3.74 -8.39 -15.96
C ALA A 144 4.59 -9.38 -16.78
N GLN A 145 5.90 -9.44 -16.55
CA GLN A 145 6.83 -10.36 -17.22
C GLN A 145 6.49 -11.85 -16.98
N GLN A 146 5.91 -12.16 -15.82
CA GLN A 146 5.55 -13.54 -15.46
C GLN A 146 4.12 -13.92 -15.82
N GLY A 147 3.32 -13.02 -16.39
CA GLY A 147 1.90 -13.28 -16.61
C GLY A 147 1.12 -13.50 -15.31
N LYS A 148 1.61 -12.98 -14.18
CA LYS A 148 0.96 -13.12 -12.86
C LYS A 148 0.18 -11.86 -12.50
N PRO A 149 -1.02 -11.98 -11.90
CA PRO A 149 -1.74 -10.81 -11.39
C PRO A 149 -0.93 -10.14 -10.26
N ILE A 150 -1.19 -8.85 -10.05
CA ILE A 150 -0.52 -8.11 -8.97
C ILE A 150 -1.11 -8.52 -7.62
N ILE A 151 -0.33 -9.26 -6.85
CA ILE A 151 -0.73 -9.80 -5.54
C ILE A 151 -0.05 -9.03 -4.40
N ARG A 152 -0.46 -7.78 -4.20
CA ARG A 152 0.07 -6.89 -3.17
C ARG A 152 -1.05 -6.26 -2.37
N SER A 153 -0.96 -6.32 -1.03
CA SER A 153 -1.88 -5.63 -0.12
C SER A 153 -1.79 -4.12 -0.23
N SER A 154 -0.64 -3.59 -0.64
CA SER A 154 -0.42 -2.18 -0.94
C SER A 154 -1.05 -1.72 -2.26
N CYS A 155 -1.44 -2.62 -3.16
CA CYS A 155 -2.04 -2.23 -4.42
C CYS A 155 -3.46 -1.71 -4.18
N VAL A 156 -3.68 -0.40 -4.29
CA VAL A 156 -5.00 0.23 -4.12
C VAL A 156 -5.91 0.09 -5.35
N GLY A 157 -5.41 -0.50 -6.44
CA GLY A 157 -6.20 -0.69 -7.67
C GLY A 157 -6.47 0.59 -8.48
N CYS A 158 -5.59 1.59 -8.41
CA CYS A 158 -5.77 2.87 -9.10
C CYS A 158 -5.72 2.79 -10.65
N GLY A 159 -5.22 1.68 -11.22
CA GLY A 159 -5.19 1.46 -12.66
C GLY A 159 -4.11 2.21 -13.44
N MET A 160 -3.30 3.06 -12.80
CA MET A 160 -2.24 3.83 -13.47
C MET A 160 -1.24 2.97 -14.25
N CYS A 161 -0.95 1.75 -13.78
CA CYS A 161 -0.07 0.86 -14.50
C CYS A 161 -0.67 0.29 -15.80
N ALA A 162 -2.00 0.20 -15.90
CA ALA A 162 -2.69 -0.19 -17.13
C ALA A 162 -2.67 0.96 -18.14
N THR A 163 -2.93 2.19 -17.69
CA THR A 163 -3.00 3.37 -18.57
C THR A 163 -1.65 3.76 -19.17
N VAL A 164 -0.55 3.65 -18.42
CA VAL A 164 0.81 4.00 -18.90
C VAL A 164 1.49 2.89 -19.69
N CYS A 165 0.87 1.71 -19.81
CA CYS A 165 1.47 0.58 -20.51
C CYS A 165 1.36 0.77 -22.03
N PRO A 166 2.47 1.00 -22.77
CA PRO A 166 2.41 1.29 -24.21
C PRO A 166 1.93 0.09 -25.03
N ARG A 167 1.98 -1.12 -24.46
CA ARG A 167 1.59 -2.38 -25.11
C ARG A 167 0.24 -2.91 -24.66
N GLY A 168 -0.44 -2.24 -23.72
CA GLY A 168 -1.74 -2.68 -23.21
C GLY A 168 -1.69 -4.05 -22.51
N VAL A 169 -0.56 -4.39 -21.87
CA VAL A 169 -0.36 -5.69 -21.22
C VAL A 169 -1.20 -5.84 -19.96
N LEU A 170 -1.41 -4.73 -19.24
CA LEU A 170 -2.05 -4.69 -17.93
C LEU A 170 -3.48 -4.17 -18.07
N ASN A 171 -4.44 -4.82 -17.43
CA ASN A 171 -5.84 -4.42 -17.42
C ASN A 171 -6.38 -4.30 -16.00
N LEU A 172 -7.18 -3.25 -15.75
CA LEU A 172 -7.98 -3.14 -14.54
C LEU A 172 -9.33 -3.82 -14.79
N GLU A 173 -9.54 -4.95 -14.14
CA GLU A 173 -10.73 -5.78 -14.34
C GLU A 173 -11.56 -5.89 -13.06
N ASN A 174 -12.87 -5.99 -13.22
CA ASN A 174 -13.82 -6.34 -12.17
C ASN A 174 -14.26 -7.80 -12.38
N GLY A 175 -13.72 -8.73 -11.59
CA GLY A 175 -13.90 -10.17 -11.77
C GLY A 175 -14.52 -10.89 -10.58
N PRO A 176 -14.86 -12.19 -10.73
CA PRO A 176 -15.23 -13.03 -9.59
C PRO A 176 -14.07 -13.16 -8.58
N GLN A 177 -14.40 -13.43 -7.31
CA GLN A 177 -13.38 -13.64 -6.27
C GLN A 177 -12.66 -14.98 -6.43
N GLU A 178 -13.34 -15.98 -7.01
CA GLU A 178 -12.77 -17.27 -7.36
C GLU A 178 -11.70 -17.12 -8.45
N GLY A 179 -10.56 -17.78 -8.30
CA GLY A 179 -9.45 -17.70 -9.26
C GLY A 179 -8.73 -16.35 -9.29
N ARG A 180 -8.91 -15.48 -8.27
CA ARG A 180 -8.29 -14.14 -8.25
C ARG A 180 -6.77 -14.13 -8.41
N TYR A 181 -6.10 -15.11 -7.82
CA TYR A 181 -4.63 -15.23 -7.80
C TYR A 181 -4.06 -16.03 -8.97
N GLN A 182 -4.92 -16.54 -9.86
CA GLN A 182 -4.47 -17.28 -11.04
C GLN A 182 -3.90 -16.32 -12.08
N GLY A 183 -2.84 -16.74 -12.78
CA GLY A 183 -2.32 -16.06 -13.96
C GLY A 183 -3.40 -15.92 -15.03
N SER A 184 -3.26 -14.94 -15.92
CA SER A 184 -4.20 -14.82 -17.04
C SER A 184 -4.18 -16.06 -17.91
N THR A 185 -5.36 -16.55 -18.27
CA THR A 185 -5.53 -17.62 -19.27
C THR A 185 -5.38 -17.10 -20.70
N LEU A 186 -5.33 -15.78 -20.91
CA LEU A 186 -5.51 -15.17 -22.23
C LEU A 186 -4.30 -15.25 -23.17
N ILE A 187 -3.07 -15.44 -22.67
CA ILE A 187 -1.88 -15.95 -23.39
C ILE A 187 -0.87 -16.36 -22.31
N SER A 188 -0.60 -17.66 -22.15
CA SER A 188 0.51 -18.11 -21.28
C SER A 188 1.82 -18.13 -22.07
N PRO A 189 2.98 -17.88 -21.45
CA PRO A 189 4.28 -18.08 -22.11
C PRO A 189 4.47 -19.49 -22.67
N GLU A 190 3.86 -20.53 -22.07
CA GLU A 190 3.83 -21.88 -22.64
C GLU A 190 3.12 -21.93 -24.01
N SER A 191 2.02 -21.19 -24.19
CA SER A 191 1.29 -21.14 -25.47
C SER A 191 2.10 -20.52 -26.61
N LEU A 192 3.13 -19.72 -26.31
CA LEU A 192 4.04 -19.11 -27.27
C LEU A 192 5.27 -19.99 -27.60
N ARG A 193 5.53 -21.04 -26.81
CA ARG A 193 6.67 -21.98 -27.03
C ARG A 193 6.34 -23.15 -27.95
N ILE A 194 5.08 -23.29 -28.36
CA ILE A 194 4.58 -24.40 -29.19
C ILE A 194 4.53 -24.00 -30.69
N LEU A 195 4.88 -22.76 -31.02
CA LEU A 195 5.11 -22.26 -32.38
C LEU A 195 6.61 -22.09 -32.62
#